data_AF-A0A6G3ZK11-F1
#
_entry.id   AF-A0A6G3ZK11-F1
#
_cell.length_a   1.000
_cell.length_b   1.000
_cell.length_c   1.000
_cell.angle_alpha   90.00
_cell.angle_beta   90.00
_cell.angle_gamma   90.00
#
_symmetry.space_group_name_H-M   'P 1'
#
loop_
_entity.id
_entity.type
_entity.pdbx_description
1 polymer ?
#
loop_
_entity_poly.entity_id
_entity_poly.type
_entity_poly.pdbx_seq_one_letter_code
_entity_poly.pdbx_strand_id
1 'polypeptide(L)'
;MRRSNVRTLAVAGNALLATTLLAGTALAHGGGLRAAAGTLSVPTWLFLLTGGGVVGASFLLASFVTDRAFIRAVHGWRRVAGMRFDGVATLTRVLSVAALLGVVVVGLEGPQSMFRNAAILFVWVGWWAGYVATVYLVGNSWPALNPWRAVSEWVPSLDRAYPERLGAWPSVVGLLALVWLEVVSPLADDPRLLAWVVVGYSVITLAGAHVFGPDRWFGSVDPVARLFRYYGRVAPIQRGEDGLAVGPPGAALTDARLADGRDEVAFVVAILWVTTYDGFVGTPLWVDMAQTAVGVGVPAVVLYPAALLAGYALFLGVYWLAARSARETAETYLTPDAIARRFAPSLLPIAAGYHLAHFLGLFVSLSPALLAALSNPLNPPINPSVVVLPSWFGMLAVAFVLLGHLLAVWVAHTSAYEVFPGRLQAVRSQYPFVVVMVLYTMTSLWIVSAPSAEPPFV
;
A
#
# COMPACT_ATOMS: atom_id res chain seq x y z
N MET A 1 -52.21 14.76 9.98
CA MET A 1 -51.13 15.50 9.29
C MET A 1 -49.78 15.15 9.91
N ARG A 2 -49.08 14.09 9.44
CA ARG A 2 -47.69 13.78 9.87
C ARG A 2 -47.01 12.68 9.03
N ARG A 3 -47.15 12.69 7.70
CA ARG A 3 -46.50 11.69 6.81
C ARG A 3 -45.96 12.23 5.48
N SER A 4 -45.82 13.54 5.27
CA SER A 4 -45.36 14.10 3.98
C SER A 4 -43.88 14.53 3.93
N ASN A 5 -43.15 14.60 5.05
CA ASN A 5 -41.82 15.23 5.05
C ASN A 5 -40.64 14.26 4.82
N VAL A 6 -40.88 12.96 4.64
CA VAL A 6 -39.81 11.97 4.40
C VAL A 6 -39.54 11.75 2.91
N ARG A 7 -40.50 12.08 2.03
CA ARG A 7 -40.33 11.92 0.58
C ARG A 7 -39.59 13.08 -0.09
N THR A 8 -39.58 14.27 0.49
CA THR A 8 -38.91 15.44 -0.09
C THR A 8 -37.39 15.42 0.12
N LEU A 9 -36.89 14.76 1.17
CA LEU A 9 -35.45 14.57 1.40
C LEU A 9 -34.85 13.49 0.49
N ALA A 10 -35.62 12.47 0.10
CA ALA A 10 -35.19 11.44 -0.84
C ALA A 10 -35.13 11.93 -2.30
N VAL A 11 -35.88 12.97 -2.65
CA VAL A 11 -35.86 13.59 -3.99
C VAL A 11 -34.74 14.62 -4.10
N ALA A 12 -34.41 15.35 -3.02
CA ALA A 12 -33.25 16.25 -2.99
C ALA A 12 -31.91 15.49 -3.07
N GLY A 13 -31.81 14.30 -2.44
CA GLY A 13 -30.61 13.46 -2.52
C GLY A 13 -30.35 12.87 -3.92
N ASN A 14 -31.40 12.56 -4.68
CA ASN A 14 -31.26 12.05 -6.05
C ASN A 14 -31.05 13.16 -7.10
N ALA A 15 -31.56 14.37 -6.86
CA ALA A 15 -31.31 15.52 -7.74
C ALA A 15 -29.84 15.99 -7.68
N LEU A 16 -29.21 15.95 -6.49
CA LEU A 16 -27.78 16.29 -6.35
C LEU A 16 -26.87 15.27 -7.06
N LEU A 17 -27.24 13.98 -7.05
CA LEU A 17 -26.56 12.88 -7.75
C LEU A 17 -26.72 12.94 -9.28
N ALA A 18 -27.78 13.57 -9.79
CA ALA A 18 -28.01 13.74 -11.22
C ALA A 18 -27.28 14.96 -11.80
N THR A 19 -27.05 16.01 -11.01
CA THR A 19 -26.31 17.20 -11.46
C THR A 19 -24.79 17.02 -11.49
N THR A 20 -24.23 16.02 -10.80
CA THR A 20 -22.80 15.68 -10.90
C THR A 20 -22.47 14.81 -12.13
N LEU A 21 -23.47 14.26 -12.83
CA LEU A 21 -23.29 13.43 -14.02
C LEU A 21 -23.23 14.22 -15.35
N LEU A 22 -23.31 15.56 -15.30
CA LEU A 22 -23.32 16.41 -16.50
C LEU A 22 -22.28 17.55 -16.50
N ALA A 23 -21.35 17.57 -15.54
CA ALA A 23 -20.24 18.51 -15.56
C ALA A 23 -19.02 17.87 -16.23
N GLY A 24 -18.96 17.96 -17.56
CA GLY A 24 -17.71 17.77 -18.29
C GLY A 24 -16.76 18.92 -17.96
N THR A 25 -15.82 18.65 -17.06
CA THR A 25 -14.59 19.44 -16.92
C THR A 25 -13.42 18.47 -17.04
N ALA A 26 -12.80 18.46 -18.22
CA ALA A 26 -11.46 17.94 -18.38
C ALA A 26 -10.53 18.81 -17.52
N LEU A 27 -10.17 18.31 -16.36
CA LEU A 27 -9.20 18.90 -15.46
C LEU A 27 -8.21 17.80 -15.13
N ALA A 28 -6.93 18.14 -15.31
CA ALA A 28 -5.80 17.23 -15.18
C ALA A 28 -5.84 16.52 -13.81
N HIS A 29 -6.15 15.22 -13.83
CA HIS A 29 -6.18 14.31 -12.67
C HIS A 29 -4.75 14.10 -12.13
N GLY A 30 -4.59 13.55 -10.91
CA GLY A 30 -3.33 13.35 -10.14
C GLY A 30 -2.09 12.77 -10.85
N GLY A 31 -2.18 12.43 -12.14
CA GLY A 31 -1.05 12.34 -13.06
C GLY A 31 -0.16 13.59 -13.12
N GLY A 32 -0.66 14.77 -12.73
CA GLY A 32 0.16 15.99 -12.59
C GLY A 32 1.35 15.85 -11.64
N LEU A 33 1.24 15.03 -10.59
CA LEU A 33 2.35 14.70 -9.66
C LEU A 33 3.29 13.63 -10.24
N ARG A 34 2.79 12.77 -11.13
CA ARG A 34 3.53 11.66 -11.76
C ARG A 34 4.43 12.11 -12.92
N ALA A 35 4.02 13.12 -13.66
CA ALA A 35 4.73 13.64 -14.84
C ALA A 35 6.12 14.24 -14.55
N ALA A 36 6.49 14.40 -13.28
CA ALA A 36 7.83 14.85 -12.87
C ALA A 36 8.92 13.76 -12.97
N ALA A 37 8.55 12.49 -13.17
CA ALA A 37 9.49 11.37 -13.31
C ALA A 37 9.83 11.10 -14.79
N GLY A 38 11.08 11.31 -15.20
CA GLY A 38 11.53 11.16 -16.59
C GLY A 38 11.57 9.71 -17.10
N THR A 39 11.67 9.54 -18.43
CA THR A 39 11.71 8.24 -19.13
C THR A 39 13.10 7.61 -19.16
N LEU A 40 13.19 6.28 -19.02
CA LEU A 40 14.44 5.52 -19.21
C LEU A 40 14.81 5.41 -20.71
N SER A 41 16.08 5.56 -21.05
CA SER A 41 16.60 5.52 -22.43
C SER A 41 16.92 4.11 -22.96
N VAL A 42 16.66 3.06 -22.17
CA VAL A 42 16.98 1.67 -22.49
C VAL A 42 15.78 0.97 -23.15
N PRO A 43 15.97 0.16 -24.21
CA PRO A 43 14.87 -0.60 -24.80
C PRO A 43 14.13 -1.45 -23.76
N THR A 44 12.81 -1.33 -23.73
CA THR A 44 11.95 -1.97 -22.71
C THR A 44 12.18 -3.47 -22.64
N TRP A 45 12.31 -4.18 -23.77
CA TRP A 45 12.53 -5.63 -23.77
C TRP A 45 13.82 -6.03 -23.03
N LEU A 46 14.92 -5.29 -23.22
CA LEU A 46 16.20 -5.57 -22.57
C LEU A 46 16.11 -5.27 -21.08
N PHE A 47 15.42 -4.20 -20.73
CA PHE A 47 15.18 -3.82 -19.35
C PHE A 47 14.35 -4.87 -18.58
N LEU A 48 13.28 -5.40 -19.20
CA LEU A 48 12.45 -6.44 -18.60
C LEU A 48 13.19 -7.78 -18.47
N LEU A 49 13.96 -8.17 -19.49
CA LEU A 49 14.76 -9.40 -19.44
C LEU A 49 15.87 -9.32 -18.40
N THR A 50 16.54 -8.17 -18.26
CA THR A 50 17.58 -8.00 -17.24
C THR A 50 16.97 -8.01 -15.84
N GLY A 51 15.86 -7.32 -15.62
CA GLY A 51 15.16 -7.35 -14.34
C GLY A 51 14.65 -8.74 -13.94
N GLY A 52 13.91 -9.41 -14.83
CA GLY A 52 13.43 -10.77 -14.61
C GLY A 52 14.59 -11.78 -14.46
N GLY A 53 15.65 -11.60 -15.26
CA GLY A 53 16.87 -12.40 -15.20
C GLY A 53 17.61 -12.25 -13.87
N VAL A 54 17.71 -11.04 -13.31
CA VAL A 54 18.31 -10.80 -11.98
C VAL A 54 17.52 -11.51 -10.89
N VAL A 55 16.18 -11.44 -10.93
CA VAL A 55 15.34 -12.14 -9.94
C VAL A 55 15.48 -13.66 -10.07
N GLY A 56 15.44 -14.20 -11.30
CA GLY A 56 15.69 -15.62 -11.55
C GLY A 56 17.07 -16.08 -11.10
N ALA A 57 18.13 -15.31 -11.43
CA ALA A 57 19.50 -15.59 -11.01
C ALA A 57 19.66 -15.50 -9.49
N SER A 58 19.00 -14.54 -8.83
CA SER A 58 19.03 -14.42 -7.38
C SER A 58 18.41 -15.64 -6.69
N PHE A 59 17.34 -16.20 -7.25
CA PHE A 59 16.77 -17.45 -6.78
C PHE A 59 17.73 -18.62 -6.98
N LEU A 60 18.35 -18.74 -8.16
CA LEU A 60 19.35 -19.78 -8.42
C LEU A 60 20.51 -19.70 -7.42
N LEU A 61 21.03 -18.50 -7.17
CA LEU A 61 22.08 -18.28 -6.18
C LEU A 61 21.61 -18.62 -4.75
N ALA A 62 20.42 -18.17 -4.36
CA ALA A 62 19.82 -18.50 -3.07
C ALA A 62 19.63 -20.02 -2.91
N SER A 63 19.30 -20.75 -3.99
CA SER A 63 19.10 -22.20 -3.95
C SER A 63 20.36 -23.00 -3.56
N PHE A 64 21.56 -22.43 -3.74
CA PHE A 64 22.81 -23.01 -3.26
C PHE A 64 23.05 -22.82 -1.75
N VAL A 65 22.37 -21.86 -1.13
CA VAL A 65 22.44 -21.62 0.32
C VAL A 65 21.55 -22.64 1.03
N THR A 66 22.06 -23.84 1.28
CA THR A 66 21.25 -24.94 1.85
C THR A 66 21.50 -25.20 3.34
N ASP A 67 22.44 -24.48 3.95
CA ASP A 67 22.78 -24.65 5.36
C ASP A 67 21.76 -23.95 6.28
N ARG A 68 20.98 -24.76 6.99
CA ARG A 68 19.98 -24.32 7.97
C ARG A 68 20.60 -23.58 9.15
N ALA A 69 21.84 -23.88 9.53
CA ALA A 69 22.51 -23.19 10.62
C ALA A 69 22.87 -21.76 10.19
N PHE A 70 23.46 -21.61 9.01
CA PHE A 70 23.72 -20.31 8.41
C PHE A 70 22.44 -19.47 8.23
N ILE A 71 21.39 -20.04 7.63
CA ILE A 71 20.11 -19.34 7.42
C ILE A 71 19.54 -18.82 8.75
N ARG A 72 19.49 -19.68 9.77
CA ARG A 72 19.01 -19.29 11.11
C ARG A 72 19.92 -18.29 11.81
N ALA A 73 21.24 -18.35 11.59
CA ALA A 73 22.18 -17.39 12.18
C ALA A 73 21.98 -15.98 11.60
N VAL A 74 21.81 -15.88 10.27
CA VAL A 74 21.54 -14.60 9.60
C VAL A 74 20.18 -14.06 10.05
N HIS A 75 19.14 -14.89 10.04
CA HIS A 75 17.77 -14.45 10.33
C HIS A 75 17.50 -14.23 11.83
N GLY A 76 18.13 -15.02 12.69
CA GLY A 76 17.98 -14.98 14.14
C GLY A 76 18.86 -13.92 14.82
N TRP A 77 19.72 -13.23 14.08
CA TRP A 77 20.47 -12.11 14.63
C TRP A 77 19.51 -11.00 15.07
N ARG A 78 19.41 -10.80 16.39
CA ARG A 78 18.51 -9.84 17.00
C ARG A 78 19.19 -9.21 18.20
N ARG A 79 19.24 -7.86 18.23
CA ARG A 79 19.65 -7.09 19.41
C ARG A 79 18.43 -6.44 20.02
N VAL A 80 18.17 -6.73 21.29
CA VAL A 80 17.05 -6.14 22.04
C VAL A 80 17.57 -4.99 22.89
N ALA A 81 16.90 -3.84 22.78
CA ALA A 81 17.12 -2.68 23.62
C ALA A 81 15.84 -2.43 24.44
N GLY A 82 15.98 -2.49 25.77
CA GLY A 82 14.92 -2.16 26.71
C GLY A 82 14.70 -0.64 26.79
N MET A 83 14.10 -0.06 25.76
CA MET A 83 13.66 1.34 25.77
C MET A 83 12.16 1.42 26.06
N ARG A 84 11.80 2.21 27.08
CA ARG A 84 10.41 2.54 27.43
C ARG A 84 10.11 3.97 26.96
N PHE A 85 8.99 4.16 26.26
CA PHE A 85 8.61 5.44 25.65
C PHE A 85 7.39 6.08 26.36
N ASP A 86 7.28 5.87 27.67
CA ASP A 86 6.04 6.13 28.42
C ASP A 86 5.66 7.63 28.43
N GLY A 87 6.62 8.57 28.32
CA GLY A 87 6.37 10.02 28.22
C GLY A 87 6.15 10.57 26.81
N VAL A 88 6.60 9.86 25.77
CA VAL A 88 6.48 10.32 24.36
C VAL A 88 5.07 10.07 23.82
N ALA A 89 4.36 9.08 24.38
CA ALA A 89 3.07 8.62 23.89
C ALA A 89 1.95 9.69 23.92
N THR A 90 1.87 10.51 24.98
CA THR A 90 0.83 11.55 25.08
C THR A 90 1.07 12.68 24.08
N LEU A 91 2.33 13.11 23.93
CA LEU A 91 2.68 14.14 22.96
C LEU A 91 2.40 13.68 21.52
N THR A 92 2.75 12.45 21.16
CA THR A 92 2.47 11.92 19.81
C THR A 92 0.98 11.79 19.53
N ARG A 93 0.17 11.45 20.54
CA ARG A 93 -1.29 11.43 20.42
C ARG A 93 -1.88 12.82 20.16
N VAL A 94 -1.50 13.82 20.95
CA VAL A 94 -1.97 15.20 20.76
C VAL A 94 -1.54 15.73 19.39
N LEU A 95 -0.28 15.51 19.00
CA LEU A 95 0.24 15.96 17.71
C LEU A 95 -0.44 15.26 16.52
N SER A 96 -0.73 13.96 16.61
CA SER A 96 -1.44 13.24 15.55
C SER A 96 -2.87 13.75 15.37
N VAL A 97 -3.61 13.97 16.46
CA VAL A 97 -4.96 14.55 16.41
C VAL A 97 -4.92 15.97 15.85
N ALA A 98 -3.95 16.79 16.28
CA ALA A 98 -3.77 18.13 15.73
C ALA A 98 -3.45 18.10 14.22
N ALA A 99 -2.63 17.15 13.76
CA ALA A 99 -2.34 16.97 12.34
C ALA A 99 -3.61 16.57 11.55
N LEU A 100 -4.42 15.65 12.07
CA LEU A 100 -5.71 15.27 11.45
C LEU A 100 -6.65 16.48 11.34
N LEU A 101 -6.80 17.26 12.40
CA LEU A 101 -7.61 18.48 12.38
C LEU A 101 -7.04 19.51 11.40
N GLY A 102 -5.72 19.66 11.35
CA GLY A 102 -5.01 20.52 10.40
C GLY A 102 -5.31 20.14 8.95
N VAL A 103 -5.29 18.85 8.61
CA VAL A 103 -5.67 18.35 7.26
C VAL A 103 -7.10 18.75 6.91
N VAL A 104 -8.05 18.57 7.83
CA VAL A 104 -9.46 18.92 7.59
C VAL A 104 -9.64 20.44 7.42
N VAL A 105 -9.09 21.23 8.35
CA VAL A 105 -9.23 22.71 8.33
C VAL A 105 -8.56 23.30 7.09
N VAL A 106 -7.33 22.90 6.78
CA VAL A 106 -6.59 23.43 5.62
C VAL A 106 -7.15 22.89 4.30
N GLY A 107 -7.72 21.69 4.28
CA GLY A 107 -8.43 21.19 3.10
C GLY A 107 -9.68 22.02 2.78
N LEU A 108 -10.41 22.47 3.81
CA LEU A 108 -11.64 23.26 3.63
C LEU A 108 -11.37 24.74 3.32
N GLU A 109 -10.45 25.36 4.07
CA GLU A 109 -10.20 26.81 4.10
C GLU A 109 -8.90 27.24 3.40
N GLY A 110 -8.00 26.30 3.11
CA GLY A 110 -6.70 26.60 2.51
C GLY A 110 -6.74 26.85 1.00
N PRO A 111 -5.58 27.14 0.39
CA PRO A 111 -5.46 27.36 -1.04
C PRO A 111 -5.95 26.16 -1.86
N GLN A 112 -6.67 26.40 -2.95
CA GLN A 112 -7.24 25.31 -3.77
C GLN A 112 -6.22 24.67 -4.74
N SER A 113 -5.07 25.30 -4.97
CA SER A 113 -4.02 24.75 -5.81
C SER A 113 -3.23 23.65 -5.08
N MET A 114 -3.17 22.44 -5.66
CA MET A 114 -2.58 21.26 -5.01
C MET A 114 -1.14 21.46 -4.51
N PHE A 115 -0.28 22.12 -5.29
CA PHE A 115 1.14 22.36 -4.93
C PHE A 115 1.33 23.37 -3.80
N ARG A 116 0.28 24.06 -3.39
CA ARG A 116 0.29 25.01 -2.26
C ARG A 116 -0.52 24.51 -1.08
N ASN A 117 -1.48 23.61 -1.29
CA ASN A 117 -2.35 23.16 -0.22
C ASN A 117 -1.61 22.23 0.74
N ALA A 118 -1.46 22.64 2.01
CA ALA A 118 -0.72 21.85 2.99
C ALA A 118 -1.41 20.51 3.33
N ALA A 119 -2.73 20.40 3.23
CA ALA A 119 -3.44 19.14 3.47
C ALA A 119 -3.12 18.11 2.37
N ILE A 120 -3.18 18.52 1.11
CA ILE A 120 -2.81 17.67 -0.05
C ILE A 120 -1.35 17.24 0.07
N LEU A 121 -0.43 18.19 0.24
CA LEU A 121 1.00 17.88 0.35
C LEU A 121 1.29 17.00 1.58
N PHE A 122 0.65 17.25 2.71
CA PHE A 122 0.84 16.44 3.91
C PHE A 122 0.36 15.01 3.71
N VAL A 123 -0.83 14.80 3.13
CA VAL A 123 -1.38 13.45 2.92
C VAL A 123 -0.57 12.68 1.87
N TRP A 124 -0.30 13.27 0.72
CA TRP A 124 0.29 12.55 -0.41
C TRP A 124 1.82 12.53 -0.39
N VAL A 125 2.46 13.66 -0.06
CA VAL A 125 3.93 13.77 -0.02
C VAL A 125 4.44 13.36 1.36
N GLY A 126 3.91 13.96 2.43
CA GLY A 126 4.39 13.69 3.78
C GLY A 126 4.06 12.28 4.27
N TRP A 127 2.78 11.92 4.24
CA TRP A 127 2.27 10.71 4.86
C TRP A 127 2.34 9.49 3.94
N TRP A 128 1.79 9.57 2.74
CA TRP A 128 1.82 8.43 1.81
C TRP A 128 3.22 8.18 1.27
N ALA A 129 3.85 9.15 0.60
CA ALA A 129 5.18 8.95 0.02
C ALA A 129 6.29 8.80 1.09
N GLY A 130 6.35 9.70 2.06
CA GLY A 130 7.40 9.74 3.08
C GLY A 130 7.18 8.76 4.23
N TYR A 131 6.08 8.91 4.98
CA TYR A 131 5.87 8.16 6.21
C TYR A 131 5.69 6.65 5.99
N VAL A 132 4.97 6.22 4.95
CA VAL A 132 4.90 4.78 4.59
C VAL A 132 6.30 4.22 4.38
N ALA A 133 7.21 4.96 3.72
CA ALA A 133 8.60 4.53 3.54
C ALA A 133 9.34 4.33 4.85
N THR A 134 9.14 5.22 5.83
CA THR A 134 9.74 5.05 7.16
C THR A 134 9.22 3.80 7.88
N VAL A 135 7.97 3.39 7.63
CA VAL A 135 7.37 2.22 8.29
C VAL A 135 8.06 0.92 7.89
N TYR A 136 8.41 0.73 6.62
CA TYR A 136 9.13 -0.48 6.17
C TYR A 136 10.66 -0.34 6.17
N LEU A 137 11.23 0.88 6.20
CA LEU A 137 12.68 1.10 6.27
C LEU A 137 13.22 1.16 7.70
N VAL A 138 12.41 1.67 8.63
CA VAL A 138 12.82 1.89 10.02
C VAL A 138 12.02 0.98 10.94
N GLY A 139 10.70 1.19 11.03
CA GLY A 139 9.81 0.41 11.89
C GLY A 139 8.43 1.04 12.01
N ASN A 140 7.45 0.26 12.46
CA ASN A 140 6.06 0.71 12.54
C ASN A 140 5.78 1.57 13.78
N SER A 141 5.74 2.89 13.57
CA SER A 141 5.34 3.88 14.57
C SER A 141 3.85 4.22 14.55
N TRP A 142 3.07 3.66 13.61
CA TRP A 142 1.69 4.04 13.37
C TRP A 142 0.78 3.87 14.59
N PRO A 143 0.90 2.82 15.41
CA PRO A 143 0.08 2.70 16.61
C PRO A 143 0.19 3.90 17.57
N ALA A 144 1.33 4.61 17.58
CA ALA A 144 1.54 5.79 18.42
C ALA A 144 1.14 7.11 17.73
N LEU A 145 1.10 7.12 16.39
CA LEU A 145 0.80 8.29 15.54
C LEU A 145 -0.60 8.23 14.93
N ASN A 146 -1.39 7.19 15.22
CA ASN A 146 -2.73 7.03 14.69
C ASN A 146 -3.71 7.97 15.44
N PRO A 147 -4.21 9.03 14.78
CA PRO A 147 -5.09 10.01 15.44
C PRO A 147 -6.43 9.40 15.84
N TRP A 148 -6.93 8.45 15.05
CA TRP A 148 -8.20 7.78 15.33
C TRP A 148 -8.11 6.85 16.53
N ARG A 149 -6.97 6.17 16.69
CA ARG A 149 -6.69 5.39 17.91
C ARG A 149 -6.65 6.33 19.12
N ALA A 150 -5.92 7.44 19.02
CA ALA A 150 -5.82 8.43 20.10
C ALA A 150 -7.20 8.95 20.54
N VAL A 151 -8.08 9.30 19.59
CA VAL A 151 -9.45 9.76 19.89
C VAL A 151 -10.30 8.62 20.47
N SER A 152 -10.20 7.41 19.93
CA SER A 152 -10.99 6.27 20.39
C SER A 152 -10.67 5.85 21.83
N GLU A 153 -9.47 6.13 22.32
CA GLU A 153 -9.12 5.87 23.73
C GLU A 153 -9.76 6.85 24.71
N TRP A 154 -10.24 8.02 24.23
CA TRP A 154 -10.97 8.99 25.06
C TRP A 154 -12.47 8.68 25.16
N VAL A 155 -12.98 7.79 24.32
CA VAL A 155 -14.40 7.44 24.26
C VAL A 155 -14.56 5.98 24.68
N PRO A 156 -15.43 5.65 25.65
CA PRO A 156 -15.65 4.27 26.03
C PRO A 156 -16.17 3.45 24.85
N SER A 157 -15.71 2.21 24.70
CA SER A 157 -16.22 1.26 23.70
C SER A 157 -17.43 0.49 24.22
N LEU A 158 -18.24 -0.03 23.30
CA LEU A 158 -19.35 -0.93 23.58
C LEU A 158 -18.93 -2.40 23.70
N ASP A 159 -17.67 -2.70 23.35
CA ASP A 159 -17.04 -4.02 23.39
C ASP A 159 -17.89 -5.15 22.77
N ARG A 160 -18.54 -4.86 21.64
CA ARG A 160 -19.31 -5.88 20.92
C ARG A 160 -18.36 -6.89 20.30
N ALA A 161 -18.72 -8.17 20.41
CA ALA A 161 -17.98 -9.25 19.77
C ALA A 161 -17.94 -9.07 18.25
N TYR A 162 -16.72 -9.01 17.70
CA TYR A 162 -16.52 -8.96 16.25
C TYR A 162 -16.78 -10.33 15.63
N PRO A 163 -17.58 -10.44 14.55
CA PRO A 163 -17.84 -11.72 13.92
C PRO A 163 -16.57 -12.36 13.34
N GLU A 164 -16.12 -13.47 13.91
CA GLU A 164 -14.87 -14.14 13.50
C GLU A 164 -14.87 -14.54 12.01
N ARG A 165 -16.06 -14.85 11.46
CA ARG A 165 -16.24 -15.18 10.04
C ARG A 165 -15.79 -14.08 9.09
N LEU A 166 -15.81 -12.83 9.54
CA LEU A 166 -15.37 -11.69 8.72
C LEU A 166 -13.85 -11.57 8.68
N GLY A 167 -13.14 -12.07 9.69
CA GLY A 167 -11.68 -12.01 9.75
C GLY A 167 -11.14 -10.62 9.40
N ALA A 168 -10.23 -10.57 8.43
CA ALA A 168 -9.59 -9.42 7.81
C ALA A 168 -10.26 -8.97 6.49
N TRP A 169 -11.32 -9.64 6.01
CA TRP A 169 -11.95 -9.31 4.73
C TRP A 169 -12.44 -7.86 4.64
N PRO A 170 -13.04 -7.25 5.68
CA PRO A 170 -13.36 -5.83 5.65
C PRO A 170 -12.15 -4.93 5.40
N SER A 171 -10.96 -5.33 5.83
CA SER A 171 -9.71 -4.64 5.58
C SER A 171 -9.28 -4.76 4.12
N VAL A 172 -9.46 -5.93 3.50
CA VAL A 172 -9.24 -6.14 2.06
C VAL A 172 -10.15 -5.23 1.24
N VAL A 173 -11.45 -5.26 1.54
CA VAL A 173 -12.45 -4.41 0.87
C VAL A 173 -12.14 -2.94 1.09
N GLY A 174 -11.79 -2.54 2.32
CA GLY A 174 -11.42 -1.17 2.64
C GLY A 174 -10.20 -0.67 1.87
N LEU A 175 -9.16 -1.50 1.75
CA LEU A 175 -7.96 -1.15 0.97
C LEU A 175 -8.29 -0.97 -0.52
N LEU A 176 -9.03 -1.92 -1.12
CA LEU A 176 -9.45 -1.83 -2.52
C LEU A 176 -10.36 -0.62 -2.75
N ALA A 177 -11.28 -0.31 -1.82
CA ALA A 177 -12.17 0.84 -1.92
C ALA A 177 -11.42 2.17 -1.80
N LEU A 178 -10.42 2.27 -0.92
CA LEU A 178 -9.59 3.48 -0.79
C LEU A 178 -8.82 3.77 -2.08
N VAL A 179 -8.20 2.75 -2.69
CA VAL A 179 -7.44 2.92 -3.94
C VAL A 179 -8.37 3.13 -5.13
N TRP A 180 -9.53 2.48 -5.15
CA TRP A 180 -10.55 2.80 -6.14
C TRP A 180 -10.95 4.27 -6.06
N LEU A 181 -11.26 4.78 -4.86
CA LEU A 181 -11.65 6.17 -4.64
C LEU A 181 -10.53 7.14 -5.04
N GLU A 182 -9.28 6.87 -4.65
CA GLU A 182 -8.11 7.64 -5.08
C GLU A 182 -8.06 7.74 -6.62
N VAL A 183 -8.15 6.60 -7.30
CA VAL A 183 -7.90 6.52 -8.75
C VAL A 183 -9.01 7.11 -9.59
N VAL A 184 -10.25 7.09 -9.09
CA VAL A 184 -11.44 7.54 -9.85
C VAL A 184 -11.96 8.91 -9.45
N SER A 185 -11.29 9.59 -8.52
CA SER A 185 -11.70 10.90 -8.04
C SER A 185 -10.51 11.86 -7.96
N PRO A 186 -10.73 13.17 -8.05
CA PRO A 186 -9.66 14.18 -8.02
C PRO A 186 -9.12 14.38 -6.59
N LEU A 187 -8.92 13.31 -5.81
CA LEU A 187 -8.58 13.37 -4.39
C LEU A 187 -7.20 13.98 -4.12
N ALA A 188 -6.30 13.91 -5.10
CA ALA A 188 -4.98 14.52 -5.08
C ALA A 188 -4.99 16.00 -5.51
N ASP A 189 -6.08 16.47 -6.13
CA ASP A 189 -6.17 17.79 -6.76
C ASP A 189 -7.19 18.72 -6.07
N ASP A 190 -8.21 18.15 -5.43
CA ASP A 190 -9.28 18.86 -4.70
C ASP A 190 -9.10 18.71 -3.18
N PRO A 191 -8.60 19.76 -2.49
CA PRO A 191 -8.40 19.74 -1.05
C PRO A 191 -9.70 19.58 -0.23
N ARG A 192 -10.83 20.05 -0.75
CA ARG A 192 -12.13 19.97 -0.06
C ARG A 192 -12.68 18.57 -0.14
N LEU A 193 -12.58 17.94 -1.32
CA LEU A 193 -12.91 16.53 -1.48
C LEU A 193 -12.05 15.67 -0.54
N LEU A 194 -10.73 15.90 -0.50
CA LEU A 194 -9.83 15.23 0.43
C LEU A 194 -10.29 15.39 1.89
N ALA A 195 -10.60 16.61 2.32
CA ALA A 195 -11.08 16.87 3.69
C ALA A 195 -12.35 16.07 4.01
N TRP A 196 -13.33 16.04 3.11
CA TRP A 196 -14.57 15.28 3.32
C TRP A 196 -14.35 13.77 3.32
N VAL A 197 -13.46 13.25 2.48
CA VAL A 197 -13.09 11.83 2.49
C VAL A 197 -12.39 11.46 3.80
N VAL A 198 -11.48 12.31 4.29
CA VAL A 198 -10.81 12.13 5.60
C VAL A 198 -11.83 12.16 6.74
N VAL A 199 -12.82 13.06 6.69
CA VAL A 199 -13.93 13.10 7.67
C VAL A 199 -14.77 11.82 7.59
N GLY A 200 -15.13 11.37 6.38
CA GLY A 200 -15.88 10.13 6.17
C GLY A 200 -15.14 8.91 6.72
N TYR A 201 -13.85 8.78 6.41
CA TYR A 201 -12.98 7.75 6.97
C TYR A 201 -12.93 7.83 8.50
N SER A 202 -12.80 9.05 9.05
CA SER A 202 -12.78 9.30 10.49
C SER A 202 -14.06 8.83 11.18
N VAL A 203 -15.23 9.13 10.61
CA VAL A 203 -16.52 8.69 11.16
C VAL A 203 -16.60 7.16 11.16
N ILE A 204 -16.26 6.51 10.05
CA ILE A 204 -16.32 5.05 9.93
C ILE A 204 -15.36 4.38 10.92
N THR A 205 -14.11 4.84 10.99
CA THR A 205 -13.08 4.21 11.83
C THR A 205 -13.35 4.44 13.32
N LEU A 206 -13.84 5.63 13.71
CA LEU A 206 -14.20 5.91 15.10
C LEU A 206 -15.48 5.19 15.53
N ALA A 207 -16.49 5.11 14.66
CA ALA A 207 -17.69 4.32 14.93
C ALA A 207 -17.35 2.84 15.08
N GLY A 208 -16.49 2.31 14.20
CA GLY A 208 -15.98 0.95 14.27
C GLY A 208 -15.23 0.65 15.56
N ALA A 209 -14.28 1.52 15.93
CA ALA A 209 -13.54 1.41 17.18
C ALA A 209 -14.44 1.53 18.42
N HIS A 210 -15.44 2.41 18.38
CA HIS A 210 -16.43 2.54 19.46
C HIS A 210 -17.29 1.26 19.61
N VAL A 211 -17.73 0.64 18.51
CA VAL A 211 -18.58 -0.57 18.56
C VAL A 211 -17.79 -1.81 18.97
N PHE A 212 -16.64 -2.07 18.33
CA PHE A 212 -15.89 -3.34 18.47
C PHE A 212 -14.67 -3.24 19.40
N GLY A 213 -14.38 -2.06 19.92
CA GLY A 213 -13.15 -1.77 20.67
C GLY A 213 -11.98 -1.40 19.75
N PRO A 214 -11.09 -0.47 20.18
CA PRO A 214 -10.00 0.02 19.36
C PRO A 214 -9.00 -1.07 18.99
N ASP A 215 -8.70 -2.00 19.89
CA ASP A 215 -7.73 -3.07 19.62
C ASP A 215 -8.23 -4.04 18.57
N ARG A 216 -9.52 -4.38 18.58
CA ARG A 216 -10.10 -5.23 17.55
C ARG A 216 -10.19 -4.50 16.21
N TRP A 217 -10.64 -3.23 16.22
CA TRP A 217 -10.83 -2.46 14.99
C TRP A 217 -9.50 -2.20 14.26
N PHE A 218 -8.53 -1.57 14.92
CA PHE A 218 -7.22 -1.29 14.33
C PHE A 218 -6.34 -2.55 14.20
N GLY A 219 -6.66 -3.59 14.97
CA GLY A 219 -6.02 -4.90 14.86
C GLY A 219 -6.50 -5.68 13.64
N SER A 220 -7.79 -5.62 13.29
CA SER A 220 -8.36 -6.56 12.31
C SER A 220 -9.03 -5.92 11.10
N VAL A 221 -9.66 -4.76 11.27
CA VAL A 221 -10.62 -4.19 10.32
C VAL A 221 -10.03 -3.02 9.54
N ASP A 222 -9.42 -2.06 10.23
CA ASP A 222 -8.92 -0.83 9.63
C ASP A 222 -7.83 -1.10 8.57
N PRO A 223 -8.04 -0.75 7.29
CA PRO A 223 -7.12 -1.06 6.19
C PRO A 223 -5.77 -0.34 6.33
N VAL A 224 -5.77 0.90 6.81
CA VAL A 224 -4.56 1.72 6.95
C VAL A 224 -3.67 1.17 8.07
N ALA A 225 -4.22 0.91 9.26
CA ALA A 225 -3.48 0.32 10.37
C ALA A 225 -2.95 -1.07 10.03
N ARG A 226 -3.72 -1.85 9.26
CA ARG A 226 -3.27 -3.15 8.77
C ARG A 226 -2.13 -2.97 7.77
N LEU A 227 -2.26 -2.11 6.75
CA LEU A 227 -1.19 -1.83 5.78
C LEU A 227 0.14 -1.51 6.49
N PHE A 228 0.12 -0.56 7.43
CA PHE A 228 1.33 -0.21 8.19
C PHE A 228 1.86 -1.34 9.06
N ARG A 229 1.00 -2.21 9.60
CA ARG A 229 1.45 -3.40 10.31
C ARG A 229 2.19 -4.37 9.39
N TYR A 230 1.67 -4.63 8.19
CA TYR A 230 2.30 -5.54 7.23
C TYR A 230 3.61 -4.95 6.69
N TYR A 231 3.63 -3.68 6.28
CA TYR A 231 4.88 -3.00 5.90
C TYR A 231 5.89 -2.94 7.04
N GLY A 232 5.42 -2.72 8.27
CA GLY A 232 6.24 -2.71 9.48
C GLY A 232 7.03 -3.99 9.70
N ARG A 233 6.52 -5.16 9.25
CA ARG A 233 7.22 -6.44 9.39
C ARG A 233 8.40 -6.60 8.43
N VAL A 234 8.48 -5.77 7.38
CA VAL A 234 9.65 -5.69 6.49
C VAL A 234 10.81 -4.97 7.20
N ALA A 235 10.51 -4.09 8.15
CA ALA A 235 11.48 -3.19 8.76
C ALA A 235 12.52 -3.91 9.64
N PRO A 236 13.75 -3.35 9.76
CA PRO A 236 14.78 -3.89 10.64
C PRO A 236 14.46 -3.68 12.13
N ILE A 237 13.70 -2.64 12.50
CA ILE A 237 13.31 -2.39 13.89
C ILE A 237 11.90 -2.92 14.14
N GLN A 238 11.79 -3.85 15.08
CA GLN A 238 10.56 -4.47 15.53
C GLN A 238 10.30 -4.13 16.99
N ARG A 239 9.03 -3.91 17.35
CA ARG A 239 8.62 -3.75 18.75
C ARG A 239 8.10 -5.10 19.27
N GLY A 240 8.74 -5.63 20.30
CA GLY A 240 8.29 -6.82 21.02
C GLY A 240 7.87 -6.50 22.45
N GLU A 241 7.54 -7.54 23.22
CA GLU A 241 7.16 -7.44 24.63
C GLU A 241 8.33 -6.89 25.49
N ASP A 242 9.55 -7.30 25.19
CA ASP A 242 10.78 -6.90 25.90
C ASP A 242 11.37 -5.55 25.45
N GLY A 243 10.70 -4.83 24.54
CA GLY A 243 11.16 -3.55 24.01
C GLY A 243 11.42 -3.54 22.50
N LEU A 244 12.34 -2.68 22.06
CA LEU A 244 12.71 -2.58 20.64
C LEU A 244 13.78 -3.61 20.30
N ALA A 245 13.63 -4.26 19.16
CA ALA A 245 14.60 -5.18 18.65
C ALA A 245 15.04 -4.80 17.24
N VAL A 246 16.34 -4.89 16.99
CA VAL A 246 16.93 -4.63 15.68
C VAL A 246 17.43 -5.95 15.11
N GLY A 247 17.03 -6.25 13.88
CA GLY A 247 17.44 -7.41 13.09
C GLY A 247 17.60 -7.05 11.61
N PRO A 248 17.93 -8.02 10.76
CA PRO A 248 17.96 -7.75 9.32
C PRO A 248 16.56 -7.43 8.79
N PRO A 249 16.43 -6.60 7.74
CA PRO A 249 15.16 -6.38 7.08
C PRO A 249 14.49 -7.70 6.66
N GLY A 250 13.18 -7.77 6.80
CA GLY A 250 12.39 -8.96 6.49
C GLY A 250 12.48 -10.10 7.51
N ALA A 251 13.25 -9.96 8.59
CA ALA A 251 13.37 -10.99 9.64
C ALA A 251 12.02 -11.38 10.26
N ALA A 252 11.11 -10.42 10.41
CA ALA A 252 9.81 -10.65 11.03
C ALA A 252 8.75 -11.22 10.07
N LEU A 253 9.09 -11.44 8.79
CA LEU A 253 8.19 -11.98 7.77
C LEU A 253 8.14 -13.51 7.76
N THR A 254 9.12 -14.17 8.37
CA THR A 254 9.13 -15.64 8.56
C THR A 254 8.32 -16.08 9.76
N ASP A 255 7.73 -15.15 10.51
CA ASP A 255 6.78 -15.46 11.57
C ASP A 255 5.51 -16.11 10.97
N ALA A 256 5.26 -17.37 11.36
CA ALA A 256 4.13 -18.14 10.85
C ALA A 256 2.77 -17.48 11.15
N ARG A 257 2.68 -16.63 12.18
CA ARG A 257 1.44 -16.00 12.63
C ARG A 257 1.04 -14.75 11.85
N LEU A 258 1.85 -14.31 10.89
CA LEU A 258 1.57 -13.07 10.17
C LEU A 258 0.42 -13.18 9.15
N ALA A 259 0.21 -14.39 8.61
CA ALA A 259 -0.88 -14.69 7.68
C ALA A 259 -1.57 -15.99 8.11
N ASP A 260 -2.28 -15.92 9.23
CA ASP A 260 -2.93 -17.08 9.84
C ASP A 260 -4.21 -17.52 9.14
N GLY A 261 -4.74 -16.77 8.17
CA GLY A 261 -5.98 -17.04 7.44
C GLY A 261 -5.89 -16.68 5.95
N ARG A 262 -6.93 -17.05 5.19
CA ARG A 262 -7.01 -16.76 3.74
C ARG A 262 -7.19 -15.27 3.46
N ASP A 263 -7.85 -14.60 4.38
CA ASP A 263 -8.12 -13.17 4.43
C ASP A 263 -6.84 -12.36 4.64
N GLU A 264 -5.88 -12.81 5.45
CA GLU A 264 -4.56 -12.19 5.51
C GLU A 264 -3.76 -12.38 4.22
N VAL A 265 -3.78 -13.58 3.63
CA VAL A 265 -3.16 -13.84 2.32
C VAL A 265 -3.76 -12.90 1.26
N ALA A 266 -5.09 -12.81 1.24
CA ALA A 266 -5.84 -11.93 0.36
C ALA A 266 -5.46 -10.46 0.55
N PHE A 267 -5.22 -10.01 1.80
CA PHE A 267 -4.75 -8.66 2.10
C PHE A 267 -3.32 -8.42 1.60
N VAL A 268 -2.39 -9.35 1.80
CA VAL A 268 -1.01 -9.21 1.30
C VAL A 268 -0.97 -9.11 -0.21
N VAL A 269 -1.73 -9.96 -0.91
CA VAL A 269 -1.86 -9.87 -2.37
C VAL A 269 -2.54 -8.55 -2.78
N ALA A 270 -3.51 -8.05 -2.00
CA ALA A 270 -4.13 -6.76 -2.27
C ALA A 270 -3.11 -5.61 -2.19
N ILE A 271 -2.21 -5.58 -1.20
CA ILE A 271 -1.14 -4.56 -1.11
C ILE A 271 -0.28 -4.55 -2.39
N LEU A 272 0.11 -5.73 -2.87
CA LEU A 272 0.89 -5.84 -4.10
C LEU A 272 0.10 -5.35 -5.32
N TRP A 273 -1.16 -5.79 -5.42
CA TRP A 273 -2.02 -5.47 -6.54
C TRP A 273 -2.37 -3.97 -6.60
N VAL A 274 -2.76 -3.34 -5.49
CA VAL A 274 -3.22 -1.94 -5.52
C VAL A 274 -2.15 -0.99 -6.05
N THR A 275 -0.88 -1.22 -5.70
CA THR A 275 0.22 -0.39 -6.20
C THR A 275 0.50 -0.66 -7.69
N THR A 276 0.32 -1.90 -8.13
CA THR A 276 0.42 -2.27 -9.56
C THR A 276 -0.73 -1.66 -10.36
N TYR A 277 -1.96 -1.72 -9.85
CA TYR A 277 -3.13 -1.12 -10.45
C TYR A 277 -2.97 0.39 -10.61
N ASP A 278 -2.55 1.07 -9.55
CA ASP A 278 -2.31 2.51 -9.56
C ASP A 278 -1.30 2.94 -10.64
N GLY A 279 -0.19 2.22 -10.76
CA GLY A 279 0.77 2.48 -11.82
C GLY A 279 0.23 2.11 -13.21
N PHE A 280 -0.53 1.02 -13.34
CA PHE A 280 -1.08 0.55 -14.61
C PHE A 280 -2.07 1.54 -15.22
N VAL A 281 -2.99 2.10 -14.42
CA VAL A 281 -3.97 3.09 -14.92
C VAL A 281 -3.33 4.39 -15.37
N GLY A 282 -2.12 4.68 -14.92
CA GLY A 282 -1.30 5.81 -15.36
C GLY A 282 -0.45 5.55 -16.61
N THR A 283 -0.70 4.48 -17.37
CA THR A 283 0.06 4.15 -18.59
C THR A 283 -0.71 4.46 -19.88
N PRO A 284 -0.04 4.79 -20.99
CA PRO A 284 -0.69 4.94 -22.30
C PRO A 284 -1.52 3.72 -22.73
N LEU A 285 -1.07 2.52 -22.36
CA LEU A 285 -1.83 1.29 -22.65
C LEU A 285 -3.22 1.32 -22.01
N TRP A 286 -3.32 1.76 -20.76
CA TRP A 286 -4.61 1.91 -20.11
C TRP A 286 -5.47 2.98 -20.78
N VAL A 287 -4.88 4.11 -21.20
CA VAL A 287 -5.60 5.16 -21.92
C VAL A 287 -6.29 4.59 -23.16
N ASP A 288 -5.55 3.84 -23.99
CA ASP A 288 -6.08 3.23 -25.21
C ASP A 288 -7.19 2.20 -24.91
N MET A 289 -6.97 1.35 -23.90
CA MET A 289 -7.95 0.35 -23.46
C MET A 289 -9.23 1.01 -22.93
N ALA A 290 -9.10 2.06 -22.13
CA ALA A 290 -10.23 2.76 -21.54
C ALA A 290 -11.03 3.54 -22.58
N GLN A 291 -10.37 4.25 -23.49
CA GLN A 291 -11.04 4.92 -24.60
C GLN A 291 -11.79 3.94 -25.51
N THR A 292 -11.19 2.77 -25.79
CA THR A 292 -11.84 1.72 -26.58
C THR A 292 -13.07 1.16 -25.87
N ALA A 293 -12.95 0.81 -24.59
CA ALA A 293 -14.04 0.23 -23.79
C ALA A 293 -15.21 1.22 -23.62
N VAL A 294 -14.90 2.49 -23.33
CA VAL A 294 -15.91 3.55 -23.25
C VAL A 294 -16.54 3.82 -24.61
N GLY A 295 -15.74 3.80 -25.69
CA GLY A 295 -16.21 3.96 -27.07
C GLY A 295 -17.20 2.89 -27.52
N VAL A 296 -17.11 1.66 -26.98
CA VAL A 296 -18.09 0.58 -27.22
C VAL A 296 -19.24 0.54 -26.20
N GLY A 297 -19.32 1.54 -25.30
CA GLY A 297 -20.46 1.76 -24.42
C GLY A 297 -20.28 1.31 -22.96
N VAL A 298 -19.08 0.92 -22.52
CA VAL A 298 -18.81 0.59 -21.11
C VAL A 298 -18.57 1.87 -20.31
N PRO A 299 -19.40 2.24 -19.31
CA PRO A 299 -19.18 3.45 -18.53
C PRO A 299 -17.87 3.40 -17.73
N ALA A 300 -17.11 4.51 -17.70
CA ALA A 300 -15.84 4.59 -16.96
C ALA A 300 -16.00 4.25 -15.46
N VAL A 301 -17.10 4.71 -14.85
CA VAL A 301 -17.45 4.40 -13.44
C VAL A 301 -17.59 2.90 -13.15
N VAL A 302 -17.85 2.08 -14.18
CA VAL A 302 -17.88 0.61 -14.09
C VAL A 302 -16.53 0.02 -14.48
N LEU A 303 -15.89 0.56 -15.52
CA LEU A 303 -14.63 0.05 -16.07
C LEU A 303 -13.50 0.01 -15.03
N TYR A 304 -13.25 1.12 -14.34
CA TYR A 304 -12.17 1.24 -13.36
C TYR A 304 -12.30 0.24 -12.18
N PRO A 305 -13.44 0.20 -11.45
CA PRO A 305 -13.60 -0.78 -10.38
C PRO A 305 -13.63 -2.22 -10.91
N ALA A 306 -14.17 -2.47 -12.11
CA ALA A 306 -14.14 -3.81 -12.70
C ALA A 306 -12.70 -4.27 -13.00
N ALA A 307 -11.85 -3.39 -13.56
CA ALA A 307 -10.45 -3.67 -13.80
C ALA A 307 -9.67 -3.89 -12.50
N LEU A 308 -9.94 -3.08 -11.46
CA LEU A 308 -9.37 -3.27 -10.13
C LEU A 308 -9.71 -4.66 -9.58
N LEU A 309 -10.99 -5.06 -9.61
CA LEU A 309 -11.42 -6.35 -9.06
C LEU A 309 -10.95 -7.53 -9.90
N ALA A 310 -10.96 -7.41 -11.24
CA ALA A 310 -10.51 -8.44 -12.15
C ALA A 310 -9.01 -8.71 -12.00
N GLY A 311 -8.19 -7.66 -11.97
CA GLY A 311 -6.76 -7.80 -11.77
C GLY A 311 -6.40 -8.28 -10.36
N TYR A 312 -7.15 -7.86 -9.33
CA TYR A 312 -7.01 -8.41 -7.98
C TYR A 312 -7.27 -9.93 -7.96
N ALA A 313 -8.38 -10.35 -8.57
CA ALA A 313 -8.74 -11.76 -8.67
C ALA A 313 -7.70 -12.56 -9.46
N LEU A 314 -7.12 -11.98 -10.52
CA LEU A 314 -6.03 -12.57 -11.29
C LEU A 314 -4.78 -12.78 -10.44
N PHE A 315 -4.30 -11.75 -9.74
CA PHE A 315 -3.12 -11.83 -8.87
C PHE A 315 -3.31 -12.86 -7.75
N LEU A 316 -4.49 -12.84 -7.11
CA LEU A 316 -4.84 -13.81 -6.08
C LEU A 316 -4.92 -15.23 -6.66
N GLY A 317 -5.55 -15.40 -7.81
CA GLY A 317 -5.67 -16.68 -8.51
C GLY A 317 -4.31 -17.27 -8.90
N VAL A 318 -3.43 -16.46 -9.49
CA VAL A 318 -2.06 -16.85 -9.87
C VAL A 318 -1.24 -17.23 -8.64
N TYR A 319 -1.36 -16.47 -7.55
CA TYR A 319 -0.71 -16.79 -6.28
C TYR A 319 -1.17 -18.15 -5.70
N TRP A 320 -2.48 -18.38 -5.68
CA TRP A 320 -3.05 -19.65 -5.22
C TRP A 320 -2.69 -20.83 -6.13
N LEU A 321 -2.61 -20.60 -7.45
CA LEU A 321 -2.14 -21.59 -8.40
C LEU A 321 -0.69 -21.97 -8.09
N ALA A 322 0.19 -20.99 -7.84
CA ALA A 322 1.57 -21.27 -7.44
C ALA A 322 1.65 -22.08 -6.15
N ALA A 323 0.81 -21.78 -5.14
CA ALA A 323 0.77 -22.56 -3.90
C ALA A 323 0.30 -24.03 -4.13
N ARG A 324 -0.63 -24.25 -5.07
CA ARG A 324 -1.06 -25.61 -5.47
C ARG A 324 0.05 -26.35 -6.20
N SER A 325 0.68 -25.71 -7.19
CA SER A 325 1.80 -26.29 -7.93
C SER A 325 3.01 -26.55 -7.03
N ALA A 326 3.24 -25.70 -6.02
CA ALA A 326 4.35 -25.86 -5.07
C ALA A 326 4.23 -27.13 -4.23
N ARG A 327 2.98 -27.54 -3.91
CA ARG A 327 2.73 -28.82 -3.24
C ARG A 327 3.16 -30.00 -4.10
N GLU A 328 2.88 -29.95 -5.41
CA GLU A 328 3.19 -31.01 -6.36
C GLU A 328 4.69 -31.10 -6.62
N THR A 329 5.37 -29.96 -6.82
CA THR A 329 6.82 -29.95 -7.06
C THR A 329 7.63 -30.37 -5.83
N ALA A 330 7.13 -30.10 -4.62
CA ALA A 330 7.81 -30.39 -3.36
C ALA A 330 7.50 -31.78 -2.77
N GLU A 331 6.48 -32.50 -3.26
CA GLU A 331 6.04 -33.79 -2.70
C GLU A 331 5.83 -33.72 -1.16
N THR A 332 4.92 -32.84 -0.72
CA THR A 332 4.71 -32.54 0.70
C THR A 332 3.32 -32.94 1.21
N TYR A 333 3.19 -33.19 2.51
CA TYR A 333 1.92 -33.38 3.22
C TYR A 333 1.20 -32.06 3.53
N LEU A 334 1.87 -30.91 3.35
CA LEU A 334 1.26 -29.61 3.56
C LEU A 334 0.16 -29.35 2.53
N THR A 335 -0.93 -28.74 2.99
CA THR A 335 -2.01 -28.31 2.10
C THR A 335 -1.57 -27.08 1.31
N PRO A 336 -2.13 -26.83 0.11
CA PRO A 336 -1.86 -25.59 -0.63
C PRO A 336 -2.19 -24.34 0.19
N ASP A 337 -3.17 -24.44 1.08
CA ASP A 337 -3.56 -23.40 2.02
C ASP A 337 -2.48 -23.07 3.05
N ALA A 338 -1.87 -24.09 3.65
CA ALA A 338 -0.74 -23.90 4.56
C ALA A 338 0.48 -23.30 3.83
N ILE A 339 0.74 -23.74 2.60
CA ILE A 339 1.82 -23.18 1.77
C ILE A 339 1.53 -21.71 1.44
N ALA A 340 0.32 -21.38 0.99
CA ALA A 340 -0.07 -20.00 0.69
C ALA A 340 0.08 -19.08 1.92
N ARG A 341 -0.43 -19.50 3.08
CA ARG A 341 -0.25 -18.74 4.33
C ARG A 341 1.21 -18.50 4.66
N ARG A 342 2.06 -19.51 4.45
CA ARG A 342 3.48 -19.43 4.75
C ARG A 342 4.26 -18.48 3.83
N PHE A 343 3.97 -18.50 2.54
CA PHE A 343 4.74 -17.73 1.56
C PHE A 343 4.18 -16.33 1.32
N ALA A 344 2.94 -16.01 1.75
CA ALA A 344 2.35 -14.72 1.45
C ALA A 344 3.19 -13.53 1.97
N PRO A 345 3.71 -13.55 3.22
CA PRO A 345 4.57 -12.46 3.73
C PRO A 345 5.80 -12.15 2.87
N SER A 346 6.32 -13.11 2.10
CA SER A 346 7.48 -12.87 1.23
C SER A 346 7.17 -11.94 0.06
N LEU A 347 5.89 -11.62 -0.21
CA LEU A 347 5.49 -10.65 -1.22
C LEU A 347 5.60 -9.20 -0.73
N LEU A 348 5.60 -8.96 0.59
CA LEU A 348 5.62 -7.60 1.14
C LEU A 348 6.87 -6.78 0.76
N PRO A 349 8.09 -7.36 0.73
CA PRO A 349 9.26 -6.63 0.24
C PRO A 349 9.13 -6.15 -1.21
N ILE A 350 8.41 -6.88 -2.06
CA ILE A 350 8.14 -6.47 -3.45
C ILE A 350 7.31 -5.19 -3.45
N ALA A 351 6.21 -5.18 -2.71
CA ALA A 351 5.34 -4.02 -2.59
C ALA A 351 6.07 -2.81 -1.99
N ALA A 352 6.91 -3.02 -0.96
CA ALA A 352 7.70 -1.96 -0.34
C ALA A 352 8.74 -1.36 -1.31
N GLY A 353 9.44 -2.21 -2.06
CA GLY A 353 10.40 -1.78 -3.08
C GLY A 353 9.73 -1.00 -4.21
N TYR A 354 8.56 -1.46 -4.67
CA TYR A 354 7.77 -0.77 -5.70
C TYR A 354 7.21 0.57 -5.20
N HIS A 355 6.67 0.63 -3.98
CA HIS A 355 6.23 1.88 -3.36
C HIS A 355 7.38 2.90 -3.28
N LEU A 356 8.56 2.48 -2.81
CA LEU A 356 9.72 3.37 -2.74
C LEU A 356 10.16 3.86 -4.12
N ALA A 357 10.16 2.96 -5.11
CA ALA A 357 10.49 3.29 -6.50
C ALA A 357 9.54 4.33 -7.09
N HIS A 358 8.24 4.23 -6.77
CA HIS A 358 7.21 5.12 -7.29
C HIS A 358 7.20 6.48 -6.59
N PHE A 359 7.35 6.50 -5.26
CA PHE A 359 7.06 7.70 -4.47
C PHE A 359 8.29 8.47 -3.97
N LEU A 360 9.50 7.91 -4.02
CA LEU A 360 10.68 8.62 -3.51
C LEU A 360 10.99 9.90 -4.30
N GLY A 361 10.85 9.85 -5.63
CA GLY A 361 11.07 11.03 -6.48
C GLY A 361 10.10 12.15 -6.14
N LEU A 362 8.82 11.81 -6.00
CA LEU A 362 7.77 12.74 -5.56
C LEU A 362 8.11 13.36 -4.20
N PHE A 363 8.48 12.53 -3.23
CA PHE A 363 8.84 12.98 -1.88
C PHE A 363 9.99 13.98 -1.90
N VAL A 364 11.10 13.64 -2.57
CA VAL A 364 12.28 14.52 -2.64
C VAL A 364 11.94 15.80 -3.39
N SER A 365 11.28 15.70 -4.55
CA SER A 365 10.94 16.83 -5.40
C SER A 365 10.03 17.85 -4.69
N LEU A 366 9.02 17.38 -3.97
CA LEU A 366 8.01 18.23 -3.32
C LEU A 366 8.28 18.49 -1.85
N SER A 367 9.35 17.96 -1.27
CA SER A 367 9.71 18.24 0.13
C SER A 367 9.85 19.73 0.46
N PRO A 368 10.41 20.63 -0.39
CA PRO A 368 10.47 22.05 -0.07
C PRO A 368 9.08 22.70 -0.11
N ALA A 369 8.24 22.32 -1.08
CA ALA A 369 6.85 22.77 -1.18
C ALA A 369 6.05 22.34 0.06
N LEU A 370 6.21 21.09 0.50
CA LEU A 370 5.61 20.56 1.73
C LEU A 370 6.03 21.39 2.96
N LEU A 371 7.33 21.63 3.13
CA LEU A 371 7.83 22.41 4.27
C LEU A 371 7.31 23.86 4.26
N ALA A 372 7.31 24.51 3.09
CA ALA A 372 6.76 25.84 2.91
C ALA A 372 5.26 25.88 3.27
N ALA A 373 4.47 24.93 2.75
CA ALA A 373 3.05 24.84 3.03
C ALA A 373 2.76 24.55 4.51
N LEU A 374 3.53 23.68 5.17
CA LEU A 374 3.36 23.40 6.60
C LEU A 374 3.72 24.60 7.48
N SER A 375 4.68 25.43 7.07
CA SER A 375 5.06 26.63 7.84
C SER A 375 4.02 27.74 7.85
N ASN A 376 3.24 27.88 6.76
CA ASN A 376 2.13 28.83 6.66
C ASN A 376 0.95 28.20 5.87
N PRO A 377 0.14 27.33 6.51
CA PRO A 377 -0.84 26.50 5.81
C PRO A 377 -1.96 27.25 5.10
N LEU A 378 -2.34 28.43 5.60
CA LEU A 378 -3.42 29.24 5.03
C LEU A 378 -2.92 30.24 3.99
N ASN A 379 -1.64 30.64 4.04
CA ASN A 379 -1.06 31.58 3.08
C ASN A 379 0.38 31.21 2.69
N PRO A 380 0.58 30.05 2.03
CA PRO A 380 1.88 29.59 1.56
C PRO A 380 2.35 30.41 0.34
N PRO A 381 3.66 30.38 0.02
CA PRO A 381 4.21 31.08 -1.14
C PRO A 381 3.42 30.82 -2.43
N ILE A 382 3.30 31.85 -3.27
CA ILE A 382 2.59 31.75 -4.55
C ILE A 382 3.29 30.75 -5.48
N ASN A 383 4.63 30.76 -5.48
CA ASN A 383 5.47 29.87 -6.28
C ASN A 383 6.23 28.92 -5.34
N PRO A 384 5.66 27.75 -5.00
CA PRO A 384 6.35 26.77 -4.17
C PRO A 384 7.60 26.25 -4.89
N SER A 385 8.70 26.12 -4.17
CA SER A 385 9.94 25.56 -4.73
C SER A 385 9.85 24.04 -4.84
N VAL A 386 10.34 23.52 -5.95
CA VAL A 386 10.44 22.07 -6.20
C VAL A 386 11.89 21.71 -6.53
N VAL A 387 12.33 20.53 -6.10
CA VAL A 387 13.64 20.00 -6.49
C VAL A 387 13.51 19.30 -7.84
N VAL A 388 14.29 19.76 -8.82
CA VAL A 388 14.45 19.05 -10.08
C VAL A 388 15.46 17.92 -9.88
N LEU A 389 15.02 16.69 -10.12
CA LEU A 389 15.86 15.52 -9.91
C LEU A 389 16.82 15.32 -11.09
N PRO A 390 18.08 14.94 -10.83
CA PRO A 390 19.01 14.55 -11.90
C PRO A 390 18.50 13.35 -12.70
N SER A 391 18.89 13.24 -13.96
CA SER A 391 18.49 12.14 -14.86
C SER A 391 18.84 10.74 -14.33
N TRP A 392 19.93 10.62 -13.56
CA TRP A 392 20.34 9.35 -12.97
C TRP A 392 19.40 8.86 -11.85
N PHE A 393 18.57 9.73 -11.27
CA PHE A 393 17.69 9.40 -10.14
C PHE A 393 16.70 8.29 -10.49
N GLY A 394 16.26 8.20 -11.75
CA GLY A 394 15.40 7.12 -12.24
C GLY A 394 16.01 5.72 -12.07
N MET A 395 17.35 5.59 -12.01
CA MET A 395 18.00 4.31 -11.73
C MET A 395 17.73 3.80 -10.31
N LEU A 396 17.45 4.69 -9.35
CA LEU A 396 17.09 4.29 -7.98
C LEU A 396 15.76 3.53 -7.95
N ALA A 397 14.79 3.93 -8.78
CA ALA A 397 13.52 3.22 -8.88
C ALA A 397 13.73 1.74 -9.26
N VAL A 398 14.60 1.50 -10.25
CA VAL A 398 15.00 0.14 -10.65
C VAL A 398 15.69 -0.58 -9.51
N ALA A 399 16.65 0.06 -8.84
CA ALA A 399 17.38 -0.53 -7.73
C ALA A 399 16.44 -0.94 -6.58
N PHE A 400 15.45 -0.12 -6.22
CA PHE A 400 14.51 -0.44 -5.15
C PHE A 400 13.56 -1.60 -5.52
N VAL A 401 13.09 -1.66 -6.77
CA VAL A 401 12.31 -2.82 -7.25
C VAL A 401 13.15 -4.10 -7.16
N LEU A 402 14.40 -4.07 -7.61
CA LEU A 402 15.29 -5.24 -7.54
C LEU A 402 15.63 -5.64 -6.11
N LEU A 403 15.97 -4.69 -5.23
CA LEU A 403 16.25 -4.94 -3.81
C LEU A 403 15.03 -5.52 -3.09
N GLY A 404 13.82 -5.03 -3.39
CA GLY A 404 12.58 -5.60 -2.88
C GLY A 404 12.40 -7.06 -3.28
N HIS A 405 12.68 -7.41 -4.54
CA HIS A 405 12.62 -8.80 -5.01
C HIS A 405 13.72 -9.69 -4.44
N LEU A 406 14.95 -9.20 -4.33
CA LEU A 406 16.06 -9.91 -3.68
C LEU A 406 15.71 -10.28 -2.23
N LEU A 407 15.13 -9.32 -1.50
CA LEU A 407 14.65 -9.57 -0.13
C LEU A 407 13.46 -10.54 -0.11
N ALA A 408 12.52 -10.42 -1.05
CA ALA A 408 11.39 -11.34 -1.19
C ALA A 408 11.84 -12.79 -1.44
N VAL A 409 12.79 -13.00 -2.33
CA VAL A 409 13.40 -14.30 -2.62
C VAL A 409 14.08 -14.85 -1.36
N TRP A 410 14.86 -14.02 -0.64
CA TRP A 410 15.50 -14.43 0.61
C TRP A 410 14.49 -14.85 1.69
N VAL A 411 13.41 -14.09 1.86
CA VAL A 411 12.34 -14.39 2.83
C VAL A 411 11.58 -15.66 2.43
N ALA A 412 11.25 -15.84 1.15
CA ALA A 412 10.62 -17.05 0.64
C ALA A 412 11.52 -18.28 0.85
N HIS A 413 12.82 -18.12 0.59
CA HIS A 413 13.82 -19.16 0.77
C HIS A 413 13.94 -19.56 2.24
N THR A 414 14.06 -18.60 3.14
CA THR A 414 14.12 -18.84 4.59
C THR A 414 12.83 -19.53 5.07
N SER A 415 11.66 -19.05 4.63
CA SER A 415 10.36 -19.62 4.98
C SER A 415 10.22 -21.07 4.51
N ALA A 416 10.75 -21.40 3.32
CA ALA A 416 10.77 -22.76 2.79
C ALA A 416 11.67 -23.67 3.64
N TYR A 417 12.87 -23.21 4.02
CA TYR A 417 13.78 -24.00 4.83
C TYR A 417 13.28 -24.17 6.27
N GLU A 418 12.46 -23.27 6.80
CA GLU A 418 11.83 -23.48 8.12
C GLU A 418 10.69 -24.51 8.08
N VAL A 419 10.00 -24.64 6.96
CA VAL A 419 8.77 -25.45 6.86
C VAL A 419 8.99 -26.83 6.24
N PHE A 420 9.87 -26.95 5.25
CA PHE A 420 10.10 -28.21 4.55
C PHE A 420 11.28 -28.97 5.16
N PRO A 421 11.13 -30.25 5.54
CA PRO A 421 12.23 -31.05 6.10
C PRO A 421 13.36 -31.34 5.11
N GLY A 422 13.04 -31.64 3.85
CA GLY A 422 14.03 -31.96 2.82
C GLY A 422 14.64 -30.72 2.16
N ARG A 423 15.96 -30.74 1.88
CA ARG A 423 16.63 -29.64 1.14
C ARG A 423 16.07 -29.47 -0.27
N LEU A 424 16.00 -30.57 -1.03
CA LEU A 424 15.47 -30.56 -2.39
C LEU A 424 13.98 -30.20 -2.40
N GLN A 425 13.23 -30.68 -1.41
CA GLN A 425 11.83 -30.31 -1.20
C GLN A 425 11.66 -28.80 -0.96
N ALA A 426 12.49 -28.20 -0.10
CA ALA A 426 12.47 -26.76 0.16
C ALA A 426 12.82 -25.92 -1.08
N VAL A 427 13.73 -26.40 -1.93
CA VAL A 427 14.07 -25.71 -3.19
C VAL A 427 12.96 -25.86 -4.22
N ARG A 428 12.43 -27.08 -4.41
CA ARG A 428 11.37 -27.35 -5.41
C ARG A 428 10.05 -26.66 -5.09
N SER A 429 9.71 -26.45 -3.82
CA SER A 429 8.50 -25.72 -3.42
C SER A 429 8.51 -24.26 -3.88
N GLN A 430 9.69 -23.70 -4.13
CA GLN A 430 9.84 -22.30 -4.53
C GLN A 430 9.67 -22.07 -6.03
N TYR A 431 9.84 -23.09 -6.89
CA TYR A 431 9.80 -22.90 -8.35
C TYR A 431 8.55 -22.16 -8.85
N PRO A 432 7.32 -22.53 -8.43
CA PRO A 432 6.13 -21.83 -8.90
C PRO A 432 6.06 -20.40 -8.39
N PHE A 433 6.48 -20.15 -7.15
CA PHE A 433 6.52 -18.80 -6.59
C PHE A 433 7.56 -17.91 -7.27
N VAL A 434 8.71 -18.46 -7.66
CA VAL A 434 9.74 -17.71 -8.39
C VAL A 434 9.22 -17.28 -9.76
N VAL A 435 8.51 -18.16 -10.47
CA VAL A 435 7.87 -17.80 -11.74
C VAL A 435 6.89 -16.64 -11.53
N VAL A 436 6.04 -16.73 -10.51
CA VAL A 436 5.11 -15.63 -10.17
C VAL A 436 5.84 -14.34 -9.81
N MET A 437 6.89 -14.41 -8.99
CA MET A 437 7.70 -13.24 -8.62
C MET A 437 8.37 -12.60 -9.85
N VAL A 438 8.89 -13.40 -10.79
CA VAL A 438 9.48 -12.90 -12.05
C VAL A 438 8.41 -12.21 -12.89
N LEU A 439 7.22 -12.80 -13.05
CA LEU A 439 6.12 -12.16 -13.78
C LEU A 439 5.69 -10.83 -13.14
N TYR A 440 5.60 -10.79 -11.81
CA TYR A 440 5.32 -9.56 -11.08
C TYR A 440 6.45 -8.54 -11.24
N THR A 441 7.72 -8.96 -11.20
CA THR A 441 8.87 -8.09 -11.46
C THR A 441 8.77 -7.45 -12.83
N MET A 442 8.54 -8.25 -13.87
CA MET A 442 8.46 -7.77 -15.24
C MET A 442 7.28 -6.81 -15.40
N THR A 443 6.14 -7.09 -14.78
CA THR A 443 4.98 -6.20 -14.80
C THR A 443 5.31 -4.87 -14.11
N SER A 444 5.88 -4.91 -12.90
CA SER A 444 6.28 -3.71 -12.15
C SER A 444 7.33 -2.87 -12.88
N LEU A 445 8.37 -3.50 -13.44
CA LEU A 445 9.40 -2.80 -14.20
C LEU A 445 8.84 -2.20 -15.49
N TRP A 446 7.91 -2.89 -16.15
CA TRP A 446 7.24 -2.35 -17.32
C TRP A 446 6.45 -1.10 -16.95
N ILE A 447 5.65 -1.13 -15.88
CA ILE A 447 4.86 0.02 -15.43
C ILE A 447 5.77 1.20 -15.04
N VAL A 448 6.82 0.97 -14.26
CA VAL A 448 7.74 2.04 -13.80
C VAL A 448 8.56 2.63 -14.95
N SER A 449 8.82 1.87 -16.01
CA SER A 449 9.54 2.35 -17.18
C SER A 449 8.63 2.94 -18.27
N ALA A 450 7.32 2.70 -18.19
CA ALA A 450 6.36 3.25 -19.13
C ALA A 450 6.28 4.78 -18.97
N PRO A 451 6.06 5.52 -20.07
CA PRO A 451 5.73 6.94 -19.98
C PRO A 451 4.51 7.13 -19.08
N SER A 452 4.52 8.19 -18.27
CA SER A 452 3.34 8.56 -17.48
C SER A 452 2.28 9.16 -18.40
N ALA A 453 1.04 8.72 -18.23
CA ALA A 453 -0.14 9.26 -18.89
C ALA A 453 -1.22 9.59 -17.86
N GLU A 454 -2.04 10.57 -18.18
CA GLU A 454 -3.19 10.91 -17.35
C GLU A 454 -4.33 9.89 -17.60
N PRO A 455 -4.88 9.26 -16.55
CA PRO A 455 -5.98 8.33 -16.73
C PRO A 455 -7.22 9.06 -17.27
N PRO A 456 -7.89 8.56 -18.33
CA PRO A 456 -9.01 9.28 -18.95
C PRO A 456 -10.33 9.08 -18.18
N PHE A 457 -11.23 10.06 -18.25
CA PHE A 457 -12.60 9.98 -17.70
C PHE A 457 -12.73 9.90 -16.17
N VAL A 458 -11.70 10.30 -15.42
CA VAL A 458 -11.65 10.29 -13.94
C VAL A 458 -11.31 11.64 -13.33
#